data_AF-A0A261D0K3-F1
#
_entry.id   AF-A0A261D0K3-F1
#
_cell.length_a   1.000
_cell.length_b   1.000
_cell.length_c   1.000
_cell.angle_alpha   90.00
_cell.angle_beta   90.00
_cell.angle_gamma   90.00
#
_symmetry.space_group_name_H-M   'P 1'
#
loop_
_entity.id
_entity.type
_entity.pdbx_description
1 polymer ?
#
loop_
_entity_poly.entity_id
_entity_poly.type
_entity_poly.pdbx_seq_one_letter_code
_entity_poly.pdbx_strand_id
1 'polypeptide(L)'
;MSPLVSDIPTPLATPLVFGVYTGVKLDVEDPQSIPRAAQLGLEPPRYCGQCGRRMVVQVRPDGWSARCTRHGTVDSVELTQR
;
A
#
# COMPACT_ATOMS: atom_id res chain seq x y z
N MET A 1 -1.27 -6.71 31.29
CA MET A 1 -0.45 -5.79 30.49
C MET A 1 -0.82 -5.97 29.03
N SER A 2 -1.79 -5.20 28.53
CA SER A 2 -2.04 -5.14 27.07
C SER A 2 -0.89 -4.37 26.43
N PRO A 3 -0.28 -4.86 25.34
CA PRO A 3 0.68 -4.06 24.61
C PRO A 3 -0.08 -2.86 24.01
N LEU A 4 0.49 -1.67 24.17
CA LEU A 4 0.05 -0.47 23.48
C LEU A 4 0.08 -0.80 21.98
N VAL A 5 -1.08 -1.05 21.37
CA VAL A 5 -1.21 -1.11 19.91
C VAL A 5 -0.65 0.21 19.43
N SER A 6 0.51 0.17 18.79
CA SER A 6 1.12 1.37 18.25
C SER A 6 0.13 1.94 17.23
N ASP A 7 -0.23 3.21 17.40
CA ASP A 7 -1.19 3.99 16.59
C ASP A 7 -0.62 4.29 15.19
N ILE A 8 0.06 3.30 14.62
CA ILE A 8 0.77 3.39 13.35
C ILE A 8 -0.22 2.99 12.27
N PRO A 9 -0.54 3.89 11.32
CA PRO A 9 -1.45 3.56 10.24
C PRO A 9 -0.86 2.44 9.37
N THR A 10 -1.72 1.56 8.86
CA THR A 10 -1.29 0.56 7.89
C THR A 10 -0.88 1.22 6.57
N PRO A 11 -0.11 0.54 5.70
CA PRO A 11 0.39 1.14 4.47
C PRO A 11 -0.66 1.74 3.53
N LEU A 12 -1.92 1.27 3.61
CA LEU A 12 -3.03 1.69 2.75
C LEU A 12 -4.17 2.35 3.55
N ALA A 13 -3.95 2.71 4.82
CA ALA A 13 -4.91 3.49 5.58
C ALA A 13 -5.21 4.82 4.85
N THR A 14 -6.46 5.26 4.84
CA THR A 14 -6.86 6.54 4.25
C THR A 14 -6.84 7.66 5.30
N PRO A 15 -6.48 8.90 4.93
CA PRO A 15 -6.03 9.34 3.61
C PRO A 15 -4.60 8.89 3.27
N LEU A 16 -4.32 8.71 1.98
CA LEU A 16 -2.98 8.44 1.47
C LEU A 16 -2.21 9.75 1.29
N VAL A 17 -0.89 9.70 1.48
CA VAL A 17 0.03 10.82 1.24
C VAL A 17 0.86 10.59 -0.04
N PHE A 18 1.12 9.32 -0.36
CA PHE A 18 1.90 8.91 -1.53
C PHE A 18 1.09 7.97 -2.44
N GLY A 19 1.32 8.08 -3.74
CA GLY A 19 0.81 7.16 -4.75
C GLY A 19 1.38 5.76 -4.53
N VAL A 20 0.50 4.78 -4.40
CA VAL A 20 0.88 3.40 -4.05
C VAL A 20 1.55 2.64 -5.19
N TYR A 21 1.48 3.17 -6.43
CA TYR A 21 2.10 2.57 -7.62
C TYR A 21 3.35 3.31 -8.10
N THR A 22 3.49 4.59 -7.76
CA THR A 22 4.57 5.46 -8.22
C THR A 22 5.57 5.82 -7.12
N GLY A 23 5.12 5.86 -5.85
CA GLY A 23 5.88 6.38 -4.71
C GLY A 23 5.98 7.90 -4.65
N VAL A 24 5.31 8.62 -5.56
CA VAL A 24 5.28 10.10 -5.61
C VAL A 24 4.25 10.63 -4.61
N LYS A 25 4.47 11.82 -4.03
CA LYS A 25 3.45 12.43 -3.17
C LYS A 25 2.22 12.81 -3.99
N LEU A 26 1.03 12.60 -3.43
CA LEU A 26 -0.23 12.81 -4.15
C LEU A 26 -0.50 14.27 -4.52
N ASP A 27 0.11 15.24 -3.82
CA ASP A 27 0.00 16.67 -4.13
C ASP A 27 0.71 17.08 -5.42
N VAL A 28 1.63 16.24 -5.92
CA VAL A 28 2.44 16.51 -7.12
C VAL A 28 2.48 15.33 -8.10
N GLU A 29 1.70 14.27 -7.87
CA GLU A 29 1.65 13.10 -8.73
C GLU A 29 0.97 13.43 -10.07
N ASP A 30 1.62 13.09 -11.18
CA ASP A 30 0.99 13.11 -12.51
C ASP A 30 0.19 11.80 -12.70
N PRO A 31 -1.14 11.86 -12.92
CA PRO A 31 -1.95 10.66 -13.19
C PRO A 31 -1.44 9.81 -14.37
N GLN A 32 -0.76 10.41 -15.35
CA GLN A 32 -0.18 9.67 -16.48
C GLN A 32 1.05 8.83 -16.09
N SER A 33 1.63 9.07 -14.91
CA SER A 33 2.73 8.27 -14.37
C SER A 33 2.27 6.94 -13.77
N ILE A 34 0.97 6.76 -13.52
CA ILE A 34 0.41 5.53 -12.99
C ILE A 34 0.42 4.46 -14.09
N PRO A 35 1.06 3.29 -13.88
CA PRO A 35 1.09 2.23 -14.88
C PRO A 35 -0.30 1.75 -15.28
N ARG A 36 -0.49 1.43 -16.57
CA ARG A 36 -1.79 0.99 -17.09
C ARG A 36 -2.32 -0.28 -16.40
N ALA A 37 -1.44 -1.20 -16.02
CA ALA A 37 -1.87 -2.42 -15.33
C ALA A 37 -2.39 -2.12 -13.91
N ALA A 38 -1.79 -1.16 -13.18
CA ALA A 38 -2.34 -0.63 -11.94
C ALA A 38 -3.69 0.08 -12.12
N GLN A 39 -3.87 0.86 -13.19
CA GLN A 39 -5.17 1.48 -13.50
C GLN A 39 -6.28 0.44 -13.74
N LEU A 40 -5.91 -0.74 -14.26
CA LEU A 40 -6.81 -1.87 -14.46
C LEU A 40 -6.97 -2.75 -13.21
N GLY A 41 -6.34 -2.40 -12.08
CA GLY A 41 -6.39 -3.19 -10.84
C GLY A 41 -5.60 -4.52 -10.90
N LEU A 42 -4.72 -4.70 -11.89
CA LEU A 42 -3.96 -5.93 -12.12
C LEU A 42 -2.62 -5.97 -11.38
N GLU A 43 -2.23 -4.86 -10.72
CA GLU A 43 -0.97 -4.77 -9.99
C GLU A 43 -1.21 -4.57 -8.49
N PRO A 44 -0.49 -5.30 -7.63
CA PRO A 44 -0.47 -4.98 -6.21
C PRO A 44 0.23 -3.64 -5.94
N PRO A 45 -0.08 -2.95 -4.84
CA PRO A 45 0.58 -1.71 -4.45
C PRO A 45 2.07 -1.97 -4.18
N ARG A 46 2.93 -1.14 -4.77
CA ARG A 46 4.40 -1.27 -4.70
C ARG A 46 5.03 -0.34 -3.68
N TYR A 47 4.33 0.72 -3.29
CA TYR A 47 4.79 1.73 -2.35
C TYR A 47 3.79 1.93 -1.22
N CYS A 48 4.33 2.23 -0.04
CA CYS A 48 3.52 2.54 1.13
C CYS A 48 2.86 3.91 0.97
N GLY A 49 1.54 3.99 1.04
CA GLY A 49 0.80 5.24 0.90
C GLY A 49 1.02 6.25 2.03
N GLN A 50 1.60 5.82 3.15
CA GLN A 50 1.89 6.66 4.31
C GLN A 50 3.30 7.31 4.28
N CYS A 51 4.32 6.63 3.73
CA CYS A 51 5.69 7.18 3.69
C CYS A 51 6.46 7.02 2.38
N GLY A 52 5.80 6.58 1.30
CA GLY A 52 6.42 6.46 -0.04
C GLY A 52 7.50 5.39 -0.16
N ARG A 53 7.76 4.59 0.88
CA ARG A 53 8.80 3.54 0.84
C ARG A 53 8.32 2.38 -0.02
N ARG A 54 9.20 1.87 -0.91
CA ARG A 54 8.94 0.65 -1.68
C ARG A 54 8.72 -0.52 -0.72
N MET A 55 7.61 -1.22 -0.90
CA MET A 55 7.22 -2.38 -0.10
C MET A 55 7.81 -3.66 -0.66
N VAL A 56 7.96 -4.66 0.21
CA VAL A 56 8.16 -6.04 -0.23
C VAL A 56 6.79 -6.62 -0.54
N VAL A 57 6.59 -7.03 -1.78
CA VAL A 57 5.31 -7.59 -2.26
C VAL A 57 5.48 -9.06 -2.55
N GLN A 58 4.58 -9.88 -2.01
CA GLN A 58 4.46 -11.29 -2.35
C GLN A 58 3.09 -11.52 -3.00
N VAL A 59 3.10 -11.99 -4.25
CA VAL A 59 1.89 -12.43 -4.94
C VAL A 59 1.71 -13.93 -4.69
N ARG A 60 0.45 -14.33 -4.47
CA ARG A 60 -0.02 -15.70 -4.23
C ARG A 60 -1.22 -15.97 -5.14
N PRO A 61 -1.63 -17.24 -5.35
CA PRO A 61 -2.80 -17.55 -6.17
C PRO A 61 -4.11 -16.93 -5.63
N ASP A 62 -4.22 -16.76 -4.31
CA ASP A 62 -5.41 -16.26 -3.61
C ASP A 62 -5.36 -14.75 -3.34
N GLY A 63 -4.27 -14.06 -3.70
CA GLY A 63 -4.12 -12.64 -3.41
C GLY A 63 -2.67 -12.18 -3.34
N TRP A 64 -2.44 -11.13 -2.55
CA TRP A 64 -1.10 -10.59 -2.32
C TRP A 64 -0.96 -10.05 -0.91
N SER A 65 0.28 -10.01 -0.43
CA SER A 65 0.67 -9.26 0.76
C SER A 65 1.71 -8.22 0.39
N ALA A 66 1.65 -7.06 1.04
CA ALA A 66 2.64 -6.01 0.87
C ALA A 66 3.09 -5.46 2.23
N ARG A 67 4.41 -5.49 2.47
CA ARG A 67 5.01 -5.10 3.74
C ARG A 67 5.84 -3.84 3.63
N CYS A 68 5.47 -2.84 4.42
CA CYS A 68 6.28 -1.67 4.73
C CYS A 68 7.02 -1.90 6.06
N THR A 69 8.30 -1.56 6.11
CA THR A 69 9.10 -1.70 7.34
C THR A 69 8.67 -0.77 8.48
N ARG A 70 7.94 0.31 8.19
CA ARG A 70 7.44 1.27 9.19
C ARG A 70 5.98 1.06 9.53
N HIS A 71 5.15 0.86 8.52
CA HIS A 71 3.69 0.85 8.65
C HIS A 71 3.10 -0.55 8.76
N GLY A 72 3.92 -1.60 8.65
CA GLY A 72 3.47 -2.99 8.76
C GLY A 72 3.02 -3.57 7.42
N THR A 73 2.14 -4.57 7.49
CA THR A 73 1.71 -5.38 6.35
C THR A 73 0.25 -5.14 6.04
N VAL A 74 -0.11 -5.20 4.76
CA VAL A 74 -1.48 -5.36 4.26
C VAL A 74 -1.58 -6.66 3.48
N ASP A 75 -2.74 -7.29 3.52
CA ASP A 75 -3.06 -8.48 2.75
C ASP A 75 -4.37 -8.26 1.99
N SER A 76 -4.40 -8.59 0.70
CA SER A 76 -5.58 -8.36 -0.13
C SER A 76 -6.80 -9.14 0.34
N VAL A 77 -6.59 -10.35 0.89
CA VAL A 77 -7.68 -11.19 1.39
C VAL A 77 -8.35 -10.52 2.60
N GLU A 78 -7.55 -9.95 3.50
CA GLU A 78 -8.06 -9.21 4.65
C GLU A 78 -8.74 -7.89 4.25
N LEU A 79 -8.24 -7.21 3.20
CA LEU A 79 -8.82 -5.96 2.71
C LEU A 79 -10.18 -6.17 2.06
N THR A 80 -10.40 -7.28 1.37
CA THR A 80 -11.71 -7.61 0.77
C THR A 80 -12.77 -7.94 1.83
N GLN A 81 -12.36 -8.34 3.04
CA GLN A 81 -13.28 -8.71 4.13
C GLN A 81 -13.74 -7.52 4.99
N ARG A 82 -13.20 -6.32 4.74
CA ARG A 82 -13.48 -5.09 5.50
C ARG A 82 -14.38 -4.16 4.70
#